data_AF-A0A511WM96-F1
#
_entry.id   AF-A0A511WM96-F1
#
_cell.length_a   1.000
_cell.length_b   1.000
_cell.length_c   1.000
_cell.angle_alpha   90.00
_cell.angle_beta   90.00
_cell.angle_gamma   90.00
#
_symmetry.space_group_name_H-M   'P 1'
#
loop_
_entity.id
_entity.type
_entity.pdbx_description
1 polymer ?
#
loop_
_entity_poly.entity_id
_entity_poly.type
_entity_poly.pdbx_seq_one_letter_code
_entity_poly.pdbx_strand_id
1 'polypeptide(L)'
;MKVNGISGTGRLRILTMLRFIVGLLVIGLSGYGLWTEDFRALPFMLLMLGFLMFVTGMVEIEKRRGAYSIAHFLTATGVFVFLFYTYVM
;
A
#
# COMPACT_ATOMS: atom_id res chain seq x y z
N MET A 1 -24.66 -19.83 22.57
CA MET A 1 -24.47 -19.26 21.21
C MET A 1 -23.00 -18.90 21.08
N LYS A 2 -22.25 -19.63 20.26
CA LYS A 2 -20.78 -19.70 20.30
C LYS A 2 -20.17 -18.45 19.66
N VAL A 3 -19.27 -17.79 20.41
CA VAL A 3 -18.59 -16.54 20.09
C VAL A 3 -17.73 -16.72 18.83
N ASN A 4 -18.19 -16.18 17.71
CA ASN A 4 -17.46 -16.13 16.43
C ASN A 4 -16.52 -14.89 16.41
N GLY A 5 -15.63 -14.81 17.40
CA GLY A 5 -14.72 -13.66 17.60
C GLY A 5 -13.26 -13.92 17.21
N ILE A 6 -12.90 -15.13 16.79
CA ILE A 6 -11.49 -15.56 16.69
C ILE A 6 -10.98 -15.63 15.23
N SER A 7 -11.85 -15.42 14.23
CA SER A 7 -11.47 -15.54 12.81
C SER A 7 -10.80 -14.27 12.22
N GLY A 8 -11.15 -13.07 12.71
CA GLY A 8 -10.63 -11.81 12.14
C GLY A 8 -9.20 -11.43 12.60
N THR A 9 -8.76 -11.88 13.78
CA THR A 9 -7.48 -11.43 14.36
C THR A 9 -6.26 -12.00 13.64
N GLY A 10 -6.38 -13.23 13.09
CA GLY A 10 -5.29 -13.87 12.35
C GLY A 10 -5.02 -13.21 11.00
N ARG A 11 -6.09 -12.87 10.26
CA ARG A 11 -5.99 -12.21 8.95
C ARG A 11 -5.37 -10.81 9.09
N LEU A 12 -5.82 -10.05 10.08
CA LEU A 12 -5.28 -8.72 10.35
C LEU A 12 -3.77 -8.71 10.65
N ARG A 13 -3.26 -9.74 11.35
CA ARG A 13 -1.83 -9.90 11.64
C ARG A 13 -1.02 -10.12 10.37
N ILE A 14 -1.52 -10.97 9.47
CA ILE A 14 -0.87 -11.27 8.18
C ILE A 14 -0.81 -10.02 7.30
N LEU A 15 -1.91 -9.28 7.18
CA LEU A 15 -1.91 -8.04 6.38
C LEU A 15 -1.00 -6.96 6.99
N THR A 16 -0.91 -6.89 8.32
CA THR A 16 0.00 -5.95 9.00
C THR A 16 1.48 -6.30 8.74
N MET A 17 1.83 -7.58 8.79
CA MET A 17 3.17 -8.07 8.40
C MET A 17 3.47 -7.76 6.93
N LEU A 18 2.51 -8.02 6.03
CA LEU A 18 2.65 -7.75 4.61
C LEU A 18 2.90 -6.27 4.34
N ARG A 19 2.14 -5.37 4.99
CA ARG A 19 2.34 -3.92 4.90
C ARG A 19 3.76 -3.51 5.32
N PHE A 20 4.27 -4.11 6.39
CA PHE A 20 5.62 -3.82 6.89
C PHE A 20 6.71 -4.24 5.89
N ILE A 21 6.60 -5.45 5.33
CA ILE A 21 7.55 -5.98 4.34
C ILE A 21 7.52 -5.13 3.06
N VAL A 22 6.32 -4.83 2.54
CA VAL A 22 6.16 -4.02 1.32
C VAL A 22 6.70 -2.61 1.55
N GLY A 23 6.47 -2.00 2.73
CA GLY A 23 7.03 -0.69 3.08
C GLY A 23 8.56 -0.68 3.15
N LEU A 24 9.16 -1.72 3.72
CA LEU A 24 10.61 -1.87 3.75
C LEU A 24 11.22 -1.92 2.34
N LEU A 25 10.59 -2.68 1.44
CA LEU A 25 11.02 -2.77 0.05
C LEU A 25 10.88 -1.43 -0.68
N VAL A 26 9.78 -0.70 -0.46
CA VAL A 26 9.55 0.64 -1.04
C VAL A 26 10.64 1.61 -0.60
N ILE A 27 10.96 1.65 0.70
CA ILE A 27 12.01 2.53 1.23
C ILE A 27 13.38 2.15 0.66
N GLY A 28 13.69 0.86 0.56
CA GLY A 28 14.94 0.38 -0.04
C GLY A 28 15.07 0.78 -1.51
N LEU A 29 14.01 0.60 -2.30
CA LEU A 29 13.95 1.01 -3.71
C LEU A 29 14.03 2.53 -3.87
N SER A 30 13.37 3.31 -3.02
CA SER A 30 13.50 4.76 -3.01
C SER A 30 14.91 5.20 -2.66
N GLY A 31 15.54 4.59 -1.64
CA GLY A 31 16.93 4.88 -1.29
C GLY A 31 17.89 4.58 -2.44
N TYR A 32 17.69 3.46 -3.12
CA TYR A 32 18.46 3.09 -4.30
C TYR A 32 18.25 4.10 -5.45
N GLY A 33 17.01 4.39 -5.82
CA GLY A 33 16.72 5.36 -6.89
C GLY A 33 17.26 6.77 -6.59
N LEU A 34 17.23 7.20 -5.33
CA LEU A 34 17.80 8.48 -4.92
C LEU A 34 19.33 8.49 -5.02
N TRP A 35 19.97 7.38 -4.64
CA TRP A 35 21.43 7.26 -4.68
C TRP A 35 21.98 7.14 -6.11
N THR A 36 21.26 6.43 -6.97
CA THR A 36 21.69 6.21 -8.36
C THR A 36 21.26 7.33 -9.31
N GLU A 37 20.47 8.30 -8.83
CA GLU A 37 19.81 9.36 -9.62
C GLU A 37 19.02 8.84 -10.83
N ASP A 38 18.77 7.52 -10.89
CA ASP A 38 18.12 6.86 -12.00
C ASP A 38 16.66 6.61 -11.65
N PHE A 39 15.82 7.51 -12.16
CA PHE A 39 14.39 7.51 -11.92
C PHE A 39 13.61 6.50 -12.77
N ARG A 40 14.29 5.66 -13.58
CA ARG A 40 13.61 4.59 -14.35
C ARG A 40 12.86 3.59 -13.47
N ALA A 41 13.24 3.46 -12.19
CA ALA A 41 12.56 2.63 -11.21
C ALA A 41 11.35 3.30 -10.53
N LEU A 42 11.11 4.61 -10.76
CA LEU A 42 9.92 5.33 -10.24
C LEU A 42 8.59 4.62 -10.52
N PRO A 43 8.27 4.18 -11.76
CA PRO A 43 7.00 3.51 -12.02
C PRO A 43 6.82 2.24 -11.20
N PHE A 44 7.90 1.48 -10.97
CA PHE A 44 7.87 0.30 -10.10
C PHE A 44 7.68 0.67 -8.62
N MET A 45 8.34 1.74 -8.14
CA MET A 45 8.13 2.24 -6.78
C MET A 45 6.69 2.70 -6.54
N LEU A 46 6.11 3.41 -7.50
CA LEU A 46 4.73 3.88 -7.46
C LEU A 46 3.73 2.72 -7.50
N LEU A 47 3.98 1.69 -8.31
CA LEU A 47 3.17 0.48 -8.35
C LEU A 47 3.20 -0.26 -6.99
N MET A 48 4.38 -0.39 -6.38
CA MET A 48 4.51 -0.93 -5.02
C MET A 48 3.81 -0.05 -3.98
N LEU A 49 3.86 1.28 -4.12
CA LEU A 49 3.14 2.22 -3.25
C LEU A 49 1.62 2.00 -3.34
N GLY A 50 1.07 1.89 -4.55
CA GLY A 50 -0.34 1.62 -4.80
C GLY A 50 -0.77 0.29 -4.16
N PHE A 51 0.06 -0.75 -4.30
CA PHE A 51 -0.17 -2.05 -3.65
C PHE A 51 -0.16 -1.95 -2.11
N LEU A 52 0.80 -1.21 -1.55
CA LEU A 52 0.90 -0.96 -0.10
C LEU A 52 -0.37 -0.25 0.42
N MET A 53 -0.91 0.69 -0.36
CA MET A 53 -2.15 1.39 -0.04
C MET A 53 -3.38 0.49 -0.15
N PHE A 54 -3.43 -0.40 -1.14
CA PHE A 54 -4.49 -1.40 -1.25
C PHE A 54 -4.51 -2.34 -0.03
N VAL A 55 -3.35 -2.86 0.38
CA VAL A 55 -3.20 -3.68 1.59
C VAL A 55 -3.64 -2.89 2.83
N THR A 56 -3.29 -1.61 2.93
CA THR A 56 -3.67 -0.77 4.06
C THR A 56 -5.18 -0.51 4.10
N GLY A 57 -5.81 -0.27 2.94
CA GLY A 57 -7.27 -0.16 2.82
C GLY A 57 -7.99 -1.44 3.26
N MET A 58 -7.48 -2.62 2.90
CA MET A 58 -8.02 -3.90 3.36
C MET A 58 -7.90 -4.09 4.88
N VAL A 59 -6.74 -3.76 5.47
CA VAL A 59 -6.55 -3.78 6.94
C VAL A 59 -7.57 -2.89 7.64
N GLU A 60 -7.82 -1.71 7.10
CA GLU A 60 -8.68 -0.71 7.73
C GLU A 60 -10.17 -1.08 7.65
N ILE A 61 -10.61 -1.64 6.51
CA ILE A 61 -11.95 -2.21 6.33
C ILE A 61 -12.18 -3.33 7.36
N GLU A 62 -11.20 -4.21 7.53
CA GLU A 62 -11.28 -5.31 8.50
C GLU A 62 -11.26 -4.81 9.95
N LYS A 63 -10.60 -3.68 10.23
CA LYS A 63 -10.62 -2.96 11.52
C LYS A 63 -11.89 -2.16 11.79
N ARG A 64 -12.84 -2.09 10.84
CA ARG A 64 -14.06 -1.24 10.90
C ARG A 64 -13.78 0.24 11.17
N ARG A 65 -12.58 0.74 10.85
CA ARG A 65 -12.20 2.15 11.02
C ARG A 65 -12.40 2.90 9.70
N GLY A 66 -13.66 3.16 9.35
CA GLY A 66 -14.06 3.66 8.02
C GLY A 66 -13.45 4.99 7.55
N ALA A 67 -12.82 5.77 8.43
CA ALA A 67 -12.28 7.09 8.09
C ALA A 67 -10.95 7.02 7.31
N TYR A 68 -10.06 6.06 7.60
CA TYR A 68 -8.76 5.96 6.92
C TYR A 68 -8.83 5.20 5.59
N SER A 69 -9.88 4.40 5.35
CA SER A 69 -10.10 3.72 4.06
C SER A 69 -10.26 4.70 2.90
N ILE A 70 -10.92 5.84 3.14
CA ILE A 70 -11.16 6.86 2.11
C ILE A 70 -9.85 7.54 1.71
N ALA A 71 -9.00 7.84 2.68
CA ALA A 71 -7.68 8.42 2.43
C ALA A 71 -6.80 7.46 1.59
N HIS A 72 -6.77 6.17 1.92
CA HIS A 72 -6.02 5.19 1.15
C HIS A 72 -6.54 4.99 -0.28
N PHE A 73 -7.86 5.05 -0.47
CA PHE A 73 -8.47 5.01 -1.79
C PHE A 73 -8.09 6.23 -2.63
N LEU A 74 -8.15 7.43 -2.04
CA LEU A 74 -7.76 8.69 -2.70
C LEU A 74 -6.28 8.69 -3.10
N THR A 75 -5.40 8.23 -2.22
CA THR A 75 -3.97 8.17 -2.52
C THR A 75 -3.64 7.10 -3.56
N ALA A 76 -4.33 5.94 -3.55
CA ALA A 76 -4.18 4.93 -4.61
C ALA A 76 -4.62 5.47 -5.98
N THR A 77 -5.76 6.16 -6.04
CA THR A 77 -6.22 6.85 -7.26
C THR A 77 -5.22 7.91 -7.72
N GLY A 78 -4.68 8.70 -6.79
CA GLY A 78 -3.67 9.71 -7.10
C GLY A 78 -2.41 9.11 -7.73
N VAL A 79 -1.90 8.01 -7.17
CA VAL A 79 -0.75 7.29 -7.75
C VAL A 79 -1.07 6.72 -9.13
N PHE A 80 -2.29 6.21 -9.34
CA PHE A 80 -2.71 5.68 -10.63
C PHE A 80 -2.79 6.75 -11.72
N VAL A 81 -3.35 7.92 -11.39
CA VAL A 81 -3.42 9.08 -12.29
C VAL A 81 -2.03 9.62 -12.61
N PHE A 82 -1.15 9.71 -11.60
CA PHE A 82 0.23 10.15 -11.78
C PHE A 82 1.01 9.21 -12.70
N LEU A 83 0.89 7.89 -12.50
CA LEU A 83 1.48 6.88 -13.38
C LEU A 83 0.98 7.03 -14.82
N PHE A 84 -0.33 7.20 -15.01
CA PHE A 84 -0.91 7.39 -16.34
C PHE A 84 -0.33 8.64 -17.02
N TYR A 85 -0.23 9.75 -16.29
CA TYR A 85 0.35 10.99 -16.81
C TYR A 85 1.81 10.82 -17.23
N THR A 86 2.67 10.25 -16.38
CA THR A 86 4.10 10.05 -16.67
C THR A 86 4.36 9.05 -17.81
N TYR A 87 3.45 8.11 -18.06
CA TYR A 87 3.64 7.09 -19.09
C TYR A 87 2.99 7.44 -20.44
N VAL A 88 1.99 8.32 -20.45
CA VAL A 88 1.26 8.76 -21.65
C VAL A 88 1.83 10.06 -22.23
N MET A 89 2.39 10.93 -21.40
CA MET A 89 3.01 12.21 -21.80
C MET A 89 4.53 12.11 -21.86
#